data_AF-A0A3D4FFU9-F1
#
_entry.id   AF-A0A3D4FFU9-F1
#
_cell.length_a   1.000
_cell.length_b   1.000
_cell.length_c   1.000
_cell.angle_alpha   90.00
_cell.angle_beta   90.00
_cell.angle_gamma   90.00
#
_symmetry.space_group_name_H-M   'P 1'
#
loop_
_entity.id
_entity.type
_entity.pdbx_description
1 polymer ?
#
loop_
_entity_poly.entity_id
_entity_poly.type
_entity_poly.pdbx_seq_one_letter_code
_entity_poly.pdbx_strand_id
1 'polypeptide(L)'
;MNKFKCSGDDNEHIPEEILHLGISFPEAYSEKTAMTRLSKELKIYKKDNICFLPFCMTVLPEALGAKVNLGDHKYLPRVKEYAINSLDEIDNLKTINFSLGRVKEVLDSIEELKVENPYVAF
;
A
#
# COMPACT_ATOMS: atom_id res chain seq x y z
N MET A 1 25.33 -25.37 -2.00
CA MET A 1 24.90 -23.97 -1.80
C MET A 1 23.43 -23.97 -1.43
N ASN A 2 23.10 -23.70 -0.17
CA ASN A 2 21.69 -23.51 0.22
C ASN A 2 21.26 -22.11 -0.24
N LYS A 3 20.27 -22.04 -1.12
CA LYS A 3 19.62 -20.78 -1.45
C LYS A 3 18.94 -20.25 -0.18
N PHE A 4 19.35 -19.09 0.30
CA PHE A 4 18.62 -18.37 1.33
C PHE A 4 17.22 -18.06 0.79
N LYS A 5 16.19 -18.58 1.45
CA LYS A 5 14.79 -18.29 1.13
C LYS A 5 14.34 -17.19 2.09
N CYS A 6 14.32 -15.95 1.61
CA CYS A 6 13.68 -14.86 2.33
C CYS A 6 12.19 -15.17 2.44
N SER A 7 11.68 -15.32 3.65
CA SER A 7 10.25 -15.52 3.91
C SER A 7 9.44 -14.22 3.85
N GLY A 8 10.11 -13.07 3.82
CA GLY A 8 9.51 -11.75 4.04
C GLY A 8 8.99 -11.58 5.46
N ASP A 9 8.44 -10.40 5.75
CA ASP A 9 7.71 -10.10 6.98
C ASP A 9 6.20 -10.42 6.79
N ASP A 10 5.47 -10.63 7.89
CA ASP A 10 4.05 -10.98 7.91
C ASP A 10 3.16 -9.87 7.29
N ASN A 11 3.70 -8.66 7.16
CA ASN A 11 3.03 -7.51 6.54
C ASN A 11 3.34 -7.36 5.04
N GLU A 12 4.29 -8.13 4.51
CA GLU A 12 4.72 -8.05 3.11
C GLU A 12 3.92 -8.99 2.18
N HIS A 13 2.99 -9.76 2.74
CA HIS A 13 2.18 -10.73 2.01
C HIS A 13 0.70 -10.62 2.40
N ILE A 14 -0.18 -10.68 1.40
CA ILE A 14 -1.61 -10.85 1.62
C ILE A 14 -1.90 -12.34 1.79
N PRO A 15 -2.46 -12.80 2.92
CA PRO A 15 -2.80 -14.20 3.14
C PRO A 15 -3.78 -14.71 2.07
N GLU A 16 -3.50 -15.88 1.49
CA GLU A 16 -4.39 -16.48 0.48
C GLU A 16 -5.79 -16.74 1.04
N GLU A 17 -5.86 -16.99 2.35
CA GLU A 17 -7.08 -17.24 3.11
C GLU A 17 -8.06 -16.06 3.07
N ILE A 18 -7.64 -14.83 2.78
CA ILE A 18 -8.55 -13.68 2.70
C ILE A 18 -8.86 -13.25 1.25
N LEU A 19 -8.24 -13.86 0.25
CA LEU A 19 -8.44 -13.52 -1.16
C LEU A 19 -9.83 -13.93 -1.67
N HIS A 20 -10.43 -14.97 -1.10
CA HIS A 20 -11.76 -15.45 -1.47
C HIS A 20 -12.88 -14.45 -1.14
N LEU A 21 -12.59 -13.40 -0.38
CA LEU A 21 -13.55 -12.36 0.00
C LEU A 21 -13.89 -11.41 -1.16
N GLY A 22 -13.33 -11.62 -2.35
CA GLY A 22 -13.63 -10.81 -3.53
C GLY A 22 -13.03 -9.41 -3.43
N ILE A 23 -11.82 -9.32 -2.89
CA ILE A 23 -10.99 -8.11 -2.92
C ILE A 23 -10.24 -8.12 -4.25
N SER A 24 -10.44 -7.09 -5.06
CA SER A 24 -9.78 -6.96 -6.37
C SER A 24 -8.38 -6.38 -6.22
N PHE A 25 -7.45 -6.91 -7.01
CA PHE A 25 -6.10 -6.40 -7.15
C PHE A 25 -5.87 -6.01 -8.61
N PRO A 26 -5.26 -4.84 -8.88
CA PRO A 26 -4.51 -3.99 -7.95
C PRO A 26 -5.33 -2.97 -7.14
N GLU A 27 -6.67 -2.98 -7.23
CA GLU A 27 -7.54 -1.94 -6.63
C GLU A 27 -7.36 -1.82 -5.12
N ALA A 28 -7.06 -2.92 -4.41
CA ALA A 28 -6.74 -2.90 -2.98
C ALA A 28 -5.53 -2.01 -2.63
N TYR A 29 -4.70 -1.65 -3.61
CA TYR A 29 -3.55 -0.77 -3.46
C TYR A 29 -3.78 0.65 -3.97
N SER A 30 -4.86 0.89 -4.74
CA SER A 30 -5.11 2.18 -5.40
C SER A 30 -6.41 2.85 -5.02
N GLU A 31 -7.45 2.11 -4.63
CA GLU A 31 -8.80 2.63 -4.40
C GLU A 31 -9.20 2.55 -2.93
N LYS A 32 -9.74 3.65 -2.38
CA LYS A 32 -10.14 3.75 -0.97
C LYS A 32 -10.99 2.57 -0.50
N THR A 33 -12.08 2.26 -1.20
CA THR A 33 -13.04 1.23 -0.77
C THR A 33 -12.39 -0.15 -0.66
N ALA A 34 -11.55 -0.52 -1.63
CA ALA A 34 -10.86 -1.80 -1.63
C ALA A 34 -9.75 -1.84 -0.55
N MET A 35 -9.01 -0.74 -0.38
CA MET A 35 -7.95 -0.61 0.61
C MET A 35 -8.47 -0.69 2.05
N THR A 36 -9.53 0.07 2.36
CA THR A 36 -10.21 0.04 3.67
C THR A 36 -10.71 -1.36 3.98
N ARG A 37 -11.35 -2.02 3.01
CA ARG A 37 -11.84 -3.39 3.17
C ARG A 37 -10.70 -4.36 3.47
N LEU A 38 -9.64 -4.35 2.67
CA LEU A 38 -8.48 -5.23 2.90
C LEU A 38 -7.86 -4.99 4.28
N SER A 39 -7.74 -3.74 4.73
CA SER A 39 -7.19 -3.41 6.04
C SER A 39 -8.04 -4.01 7.18
N LYS A 40 -9.37 -3.93 7.08
CA LYS A 40 -10.29 -4.55 8.06
C LYS A 40 -10.17 -6.07 8.08
N GLU A 41 -10.12 -6.71 6.91
CA GLU A 41 -10.00 -8.18 6.83
C GLU A 41 -8.65 -8.66 7.37
N LEU A 42 -7.56 -7.96 7.08
CA LEU A 42 -6.24 -8.27 7.62
C LEU A 42 -6.20 -8.15 9.14
N LYS A 43 -6.82 -7.10 9.70
CA LYS A 43 -6.95 -6.95 11.15
C LYS A 43 -7.66 -8.15 11.78
N ILE A 44 -8.80 -8.56 11.21
CA ILE A 44 -9.59 -9.72 11.69
C ILE A 44 -8.76 -11.01 11.59
N TYR A 45 -8.14 -11.24 10.44
CA TYR A 45 -7.30 -12.42 10.19
C TYR A 45 -6.13 -12.52 11.18
N LYS A 46 -5.41 -11.41 11.40
CA LYS A 46 -4.28 -11.32 12.32
C LYS A 46 -4.69 -11.27 13.80
N LYS A 47 -5.99 -11.16 14.10
CA LYS A 47 -6.53 -10.96 15.44
C LYS A 47 -5.91 -9.74 16.13
N ASP A 48 -5.70 -8.68 15.36
CA ASP A 48 -5.09 -7.44 15.81
C ASP A 48 -6.17 -6.40 16.17
N ASN A 49 -5.79 -5.39 16.94
CA ASN A 49 -6.61 -4.21 17.21
C ASN A 49 -6.33 -3.07 16.21
N ILE A 50 -5.23 -3.15 15.46
CA ILE A 50 -4.76 -2.10 14.55
C ILE A 50 -5.21 -2.39 13.12
N CYS A 51 -5.73 -1.38 12.43
CA CYS A 51 -5.86 -1.40 10.97
C CYS A 51 -4.58 -0.84 10.35
N PHE A 52 -3.88 -1.63 9.53
CA PHE A 52 -2.65 -1.22 8.85
C PHE A 52 -2.94 -0.82 7.41
N LEU A 53 -2.44 0.35 6.97
CA LEU A 53 -2.46 0.81 5.58
C LEU A 53 -1.52 2.03 5.39
N PRO A 54 -0.96 2.27 4.19
CA PRO A 54 -1.03 1.43 2.99
C PRO A 54 -0.21 0.15 3.13
N PHE A 55 -0.37 -0.78 2.19
CA PHE A 55 0.33 -2.07 2.19
C PHE A 55 1.69 -2.03 1.47
N CYS A 56 2.22 -0.84 1.17
CA CYS A 56 3.44 -0.70 0.38
C CYS A 56 4.17 0.62 0.63
N MET A 57 5.46 0.66 0.29
CA MET A 57 6.33 1.84 0.43
C MET A 57 6.39 2.72 -0.84
N THR A 58 5.43 2.58 -1.76
CA THR A 58 5.49 3.25 -3.08
C THR A 58 4.55 4.43 -3.25
N VAL A 59 3.63 4.67 -2.30
CA VAL A 59 2.66 5.78 -2.36
C VAL A 59 3.37 7.13 -2.43
N LEU A 60 4.36 7.36 -1.54
CA LEU A 60 5.13 8.61 -1.52
C LEU A 60 6.08 8.75 -2.72
N PRO A 61 6.88 7.73 -3.11
CA PRO A 61 7.66 7.79 -4.35
C PRO A 61 6.81 8.12 -5.58
N GLU A 62 5.62 7.54 -5.71
CA GLU A 62 4.71 7.81 -6.82
C GLU A 62 4.26 9.27 -6.84
N ALA A 63 3.86 9.80 -5.68
CA ALA A 63 3.45 11.20 -5.55
C ALA A 63 4.58 12.18 -5.90
N LEU A 64 5.82 11.78 -5.65
CA LEU A 64 7.03 12.53 -6.02
C LEU A 64 7.42 12.37 -7.51
N GLY A 65 6.75 11.49 -8.26
CA GLY A 65 6.92 11.34 -9.71
C GLY A 65 7.45 9.99 -10.18
N ALA A 66 7.70 9.04 -9.28
CA ALA A 66 8.09 7.68 -9.66
C ALA A 66 6.94 6.96 -10.36
N LYS A 67 7.26 6.02 -11.26
CA LYS A 67 6.25 5.11 -11.83
C LYS A 67 6.22 3.82 -11.03
N VAL A 68 5.03 3.37 -10.69
CA VAL A 68 4.81 2.18 -9.87
C VAL A 68 4.13 1.10 -10.70
N ASN A 69 4.61 -0.13 -10.57
CA ASN A 69 3.86 -1.32 -10.94
C ASN A 69 3.07 -1.75 -9.71
N LEU A 70 1.74 -1.69 -9.76
CA LEU A 70 0.89 -2.03 -8.61
C LEU A 70 0.87 -3.53 -8.29
N GLY A 71 1.27 -4.38 -9.23
CA GLY A 71 1.34 -5.82 -9.01
C GLY A 71 -0.03 -6.46 -8.77
N ASP A 72 -0.08 -7.42 -7.85
CA ASP A 72 -1.25 -8.23 -7.53
C ASP A 72 -1.21 -8.70 -6.06
N HIS A 73 -2.12 -9.59 -5.67
CA HIS A 73 -2.19 -10.14 -4.31
C HIS A 73 -0.89 -10.80 -3.82
N LYS A 74 -0.07 -11.33 -4.73
CA LYS A 74 1.17 -12.04 -4.43
C LYS A 74 2.38 -11.09 -4.46
N TYR A 75 2.31 -10.07 -5.31
CA TYR A 75 3.39 -9.11 -5.50
C TYR A 75 2.90 -7.70 -5.20
N LEU A 76 3.27 -7.19 -4.02
CA LEU A 76 3.00 -5.81 -3.62
C LEU A 76 3.53 -4.78 -4.63
N PRO A 77 2.98 -3.54 -4.63
CA PRO A 77 3.44 -2.46 -5.50
C PRO A 77 4.96 -2.21 -5.41
N ARG A 78 5.62 -2.08 -6.55
CA ARG A 78 7.07 -1.80 -6.66
C ARG A 78 7.34 -0.64 -7.60
N VAL A 79 8.38 0.13 -7.28
CA VAL A 79 8.89 1.18 -8.18
C VAL A 79 9.41 0.52 -9.46
N LYS A 80 8.86 0.95 -10.60
CA LYS A 80 9.28 0.57 -11.95
C LYS A 80 10.29 1.56 -12.51
N GLU A 81 10.06 2.85 -12.28
CA GLU A 81 10.96 3.93 -12.71
C GLU A 81 11.06 4.95 -11.56
N TYR A 82 12.27 5.38 -11.23
CA TYR A 82 12.49 6.39 -10.21
C TYR A 82 12.02 7.78 -10.67
N ALA A 83 11.65 8.63 -9.72
CA ALA A 83 11.29 10.02 -10.01
C ALA A 83 12.50 10.82 -10.54
N ILE A 84 13.68 10.51 -10.02
CA ILE A 84 14.98 11.10 -10.36
C ILE A 84 16.05 10.01 -10.37
N ASN A 85 17.09 10.15 -11.19
CA ASN A 85 18.18 9.17 -11.30
C ASN A 85 19.52 9.69 -10.77
N SER A 86 19.61 10.98 -10.44
CA SER A 86 20.77 11.62 -9.83
C SER A 86 20.35 12.77 -8.93
N LEU A 87 21.28 13.25 -8.11
CA LEU A 87 21.05 14.42 -7.25
C LEU A 87 20.86 15.71 -8.05
N ASP A 88 21.41 15.79 -9.26
CA ASP A 88 21.29 16.95 -10.14
C ASP A 88 19.84 17.14 -10.64
N GLU A 89 19.02 16.10 -10.57
CA GLU A 89 17.61 16.11 -10.96
C GLU A 89 16.66 16.44 -9.81
N ILE A 90 17.15 16.78 -8.60
CA ILE A 90 16.30 16.95 -7.41
C ILE A 90 15.17 17.97 -7.61
N ASP A 91 15.42 19.04 -8.37
CA ASP A 91 14.44 20.08 -8.69
C ASP A 91 13.32 19.58 -9.62
N ASN A 92 13.49 18.41 -10.25
CA ASN A 92 12.46 17.75 -11.07
C ASN A 92 11.45 16.94 -10.25
N LEU A 93 11.68 16.76 -8.94
CA LEU A 93 10.72 16.09 -8.07
C LEU A 93 9.39 16.83 -8.08
N LYS A 94 8.30 16.08 -8.22
CA LYS A 94 6.97 16.66 -8.15
C LYS A 94 6.66 17.08 -6.71
N THR A 95 5.94 18.18 -6.55
CA THR A 95 5.31 18.51 -5.27
C THR A 95 4.15 17.55 -5.01
N ILE A 96 4.09 17.01 -3.79
CA ILE A 96 3.01 16.11 -3.38
C ILE A 96 1.69 16.89 -3.33
N ASN A 97 0.70 16.42 -4.10
CA ASN A 97 -0.68 16.88 -4.00
C ASN A 97 -1.49 15.85 -3.20
N PHE A 98 -1.82 16.17 -1.96
CA PHE A 98 -2.56 15.28 -1.05
C PHE A 98 -4.02 15.03 -1.46
N SER A 99 -4.53 15.80 -2.42
CA SER A 99 -5.89 15.68 -2.94
C SER A 99 -5.97 14.89 -4.25
N LEU A 100 -4.89 14.24 -4.70
CA LEU A 100 -4.85 13.45 -5.92
C LEU A 100 -4.09 12.13 -5.74
N GLY A 101 -4.38 11.17 -6.64
CA GLY A 101 -3.69 9.89 -6.70
C GLY A 101 -3.85 9.04 -5.44
N ARG A 102 -2.96 8.06 -5.26
CA ARG A 102 -3.06 7.11 -4.14
C ARG A 102 -2.85 7.74 -2.77
N VAL A 103 -2.16 8.88 -2.69
CA VAL A 103 -2.01 9.62 -1.42
C VAL A 103 -3.38 10.02 -0.89
N LYS A 104 -4.24 10.58 -1.74
CA LYS A 104 -5.62 10.91 -1.37
C LYS A 104 -6.38 9.66 -0.91
N GLU A 105 -6.31 8.59 -1.69
CA GLU A 105 -7.04 7.36 -1.40
C GLU A 105 -6.62 6.74 -0.06
N VAL A 106 -5.34 6.81 0.30
CA VAL A 106 -4.83 6.43 1.62
C VAL A 106 -5.39 7.32 2.72
N LEU A 107 -5.33 8.64 2.56
CA LEU A 107 -5.85 9.60 3.55
C LEU A 107 -7.35 9.41 3.80
N ASP A 108 -8.14 9.31 2.73
CA ASP A 108 -9.57 9.07 2.82
C ASP A 108 -9.88 7.72 3.48
N SER A 109 -9.06 6.69 3.23
CA SER A 109 -9.21 5.37 3.86
C SER A 109 -8.95 5.44 5.37
N ILE A 110 -7.94 6.20 5.80
CA ILE A 110 -7.63 6.41 7.21
C ILE A 110 -8.77 7.16 7.92
N GLU A 111 -9.32 8.19 7.28
CA GLU A 111 -10.48 8.91 7.82
C GLU A 111 -11.67 7.97 8.03
N GLU A 112 -11.99 7.13 7.03
CA GLU A 112 -13.07 6.14 7.14
C GLU A 112 -12.80 5.09 8.22
N LEU A 113 -11.59 4.54 8.27
CA LEU A 113 -11.21 3.54 9.26
C LEU A 113 -11.28 4.09 10.69
N LYS A 114 -10.92 5.36 10.90
CA LYS A 114 -10.97 6.01 12.21
C LYS A 114 -12.37 6.19 12.77
N VAL A 115 -13.42 6.16 11.93
CA VAL A 115 -14.82 6.19 12.40
C VAL A 115 -15.16 4.92 13.19
N GLU A 116 -14.61 3.78 12.79
CA GLU A 116 -14.92 2.47 13.37
C GLU A 116 -13.81 1.92 14.27
N ASN A 117 -12.56 2.34 14.06
CA ASN A 117 -11.39 1.87 14.80
C ASN A 117 -10.44 3.04 15.12
N PRO A 118 -10.23 3.40 16.40
CA PRO A 118 -9.31 4.49 16.76
C PRO A 118 -7.84 4.18 16.43
N TYR A 119 -7.48 2.90 16.26
CA TYR A 119 -6.09 2.47 16.01
C TYR A 119 -5.86 2.15 14.54
N VAL A 120 -5.26 3.10 13.84
CA VAL A 120 -4.84 2.98 12.44
C VAL A 120 -3.34 3.31 12.35
N ALA A 121 -2.55 2.41 11.77
CA ALA A 121 -1.10 2.52 11.64
C ALA A 121 -0.63 2.51 10.18
N PHE A 122 0.55 3.11 9.97
CA PHE A 122 1.22 3.32 8.69
C PHE A 122 2.51 2.52 8.62
#